data_AF-A0A4C1TUH8-F1
#
_entry.id   AF-A0A4C1TUH8-F1
#
_cell.length_a   1.000
_cell.length_b   1.000
_cell.length_c   1.000
_cell.angle_alpha   90.00
_cell.angle_beta   90.00
_cell.angle_gamma   90.00
#
_symmetry.space_group_name_H-M   'P 1'
#
loop_
_entity.id
_entity.type
_entity.pdbx_description
1 polymer ?
#
loop_
_entity_poly.entity_id
_entity_poly.type
_entity_poly.pdbx_seq_one_letter_code
_entity_poly.pdbx_strand_id
1 'polypeptide(L)'
;MSAVWNGRRRSDRNRKRKFNYWKNKGVPHLKPVPLFGNYADLFLAKTKWASIENKICNHFSDAPVVGSYFGTEPALIVKDPELIKVVTTKDFYHFSGREISDYVDREWALLNLFNTHGDKWKVLRQNLTPLFSSAKMKNMFLFIEDCSKTFELLLEKDISVSRQQEVRSFFARFTMDCIGTCAFGVNTKAMTDDKQNPFVHVGREISIPNIFL
;
A
#
# COMPACT_ATOMS: atom_id res chain seq x y z
N MET A 1 -0.86 4.51 9.57
CA MET A 1 0.54 4.11 9.27
C MET A 1 1.10 3.42 10.50
N SER A 2 0.91 2.10 10.59
CA SER A 2 1.66 1.30 11.58
C SER A 2 3.09 1.17 11.08
N ALA A 3 4.04 1.69 11.84
CA ALA A 3 5.46 1.51 11.58
C ALA A 3 5.90 0.29 12.40
N VAL A 4 6.17 -0.82 11.72
CA VAL A 4 6.74 -2.00 12.37
C VAL A 4 8.21 -1.69 12.64
N TRP A 5 8.51 -1.43 13.92
CA TRP A 5 9.84 -1.07 14.37
C TRP A 5 10.73 -2.31 14.37
N ASN A 6 11.56 -2.46 13.33
CA ASN A 6 12.58 -3.50 13.26
C ASN A 6 13.88 -3.05 13.95
N GLY A 7 13.83 -2.91 15.27
CA GLY A 7 15.05 -2.87 16.08
C GLY A 7 15.80 -4.19 15.98
N ARG A 8 17.00 -4.17 15.38
CA ARG A 8 18.01 -5.23 15.24
C ARG A 8 17.60 -6.61 15.78
N ARG A 9 17.34 -7.53 14.85
CA ARG A 9 17.11 -8.96 15.10
C ARG A 9 18.26 -9.58 15.89
N ARG A 10 18.11 -9.72 17.21
CA ARG A 10 18.77 -10.79 17.97
C ARG A 10 17.73 -11.90 18.16
N SER A 11 18.06 -13.08 17.64
CA SER A 11 17.27 -14.29 17.86
C SER A 11 17.25 -14.55 19.36
N ASP A 12 16.10 -14.35 20.02
CA ASP A 12 15.96 -14.71 21.43
C ASP A 12 14.70 -15.52 21.67
N ARG A 13 14.91 -16.65 22.34
CA ARG A 13 14.16 -17.92 22.24
C ARG A 13 12.92 -17.97 23.13
N ASN A 14 12.25 -16.85 23.44
CA ASN A 14 11.16 -16.87 24.43
C ASN A 14 9.93 -16.01 24.06
N ARG A 15 8.86 -16.69 23.59
CA ARG A 15 7.60 -16.09 23.12
C ARG A 15 6.84 -15.29 24.20
N LYS A 16 6.93 -15.68 25.48
CA LYS A 16 6.37 -14.92 26.61
C LYS A 16 7.12 -13.60 26.88
N ARG A 17 8.41 -13.50 26.51
CA ARG A 17 9.18 -12.24 26.64
C ARG A 17 8.76 -11.21 25.59
N LYS A 18 8.41 -11.64 24.36
CA LYS A 18 7.99 -10.72 23.29
C LYS A 18 6.71 -9.94 23.62
N PHE A 19 5.69 -10.59 24.18
CA PHE A 19 4.41 -9.93 24.51
C PHE A 19 4.41 -9.01 25.73
N ASN A 20 5.55 -8.89 26.43
CA ASN A 20 5.74 -7.88 27.48
C ASN A 20 6.51 -6.65 26.98
N TYR A 21 6.86 -6.58 25.69
CA TYR A 21 7.68 -5.48 25.15
C TYR A 21 7.07 -4.10 25.43
N TRP A 22 5.81 -3.87 25.04
CA TRP A 22 5.13 -2.59 25.26
C TRP A 22 4.85 -2.31 26.73
N LYS A 23 4.55 -3.35 27.51
CA LYS A 23 4.40 -3.25 28.97
C LYS A 23 5.68 -2.75 29.62
N ASN A 24 6.83 -3.30 29.24
CA ASN A 24 8.14 -2.91 29.78
C ASN A 24 8.57 -1.50 29.33
N LYS A 25 8.03 -1.01 28.21
CA LYS A 25 8.27 0.34 27.67
C LYS A 25 7.27 1.38 28.17
N GLY A 26 6.27 0.99 28.98
CA GLY A 26 5.22 1.90 29.44
C GLY A 26 4.31 2.42 28.34
N VAL A 27 4.21 1.71 27.21
CA VAL A 27 3.37 2.12 26.07
C VAL A 27 1.98 1.47 26.18
N PRO A 28 0.88 2.24 26.08
CA PRO A 28 -0.47 1.70 26.05
C PRO A 28 -0.64 0.69 24.92
N HIS A 29 -1.21 -0.48 25.21
CA HIS A 29 -1.42 -1.54 24.23
C HIS A 29 -2.53 -2.48 24.67
N LEU A 30 -3.19 -3.13 23.70
CA LEU A 30 -4.12 -4.22 23.99
C LEU A 30 -3.33 -5.51 24.26
N LYS A 31 -3.84 -6.34 25.18
CA LYS A 31 -3.27 -7.67 25.44
C LYS A 31 -3.29 -8.52 24.16
N PRO A 32 -2.15 -9.03 23.67
CA PRO A 32 -2.11 -9.82 22.44
C PRO A 32 -2.67 -11.24 22.65
N VAL A 33 -3.29 -11.77 21.59
CA VAL A 33 -3.66 -13.19 21.50
C VAL A 33 -2.39 -14.02 21.22
N PRO A 34 -2.20 -15.18 21.88
CA PRO A 34 -1.04 -16.03 21.62
C PRO A 34 -0.91 -16.40 20.12
N LEU A 35 0.30 -16.28 19.57
CA LEU A 35 0.68 -16.48 18.14
C LEU A 35 0.24 -15.35 17.21
N PHE A 36 -0.97 -14.84 17.37
CA PHE A 36 -1.60 -13.94 16.40
C PHE A 36 -1.49 -12.45 16.75
N GLY A 37 -1.11 -12.12 17.99
CA GLY A 37 -0.98 -10.74 18.41
C GLY A 37 -2.35 -10.06 18.52
N ASN A 38 -2.44 -8.80 18.09
CA ASN A 38 -3.68 -8.03 18.07
C ASN A 38 -4.46 -8.18 16.74
N TYR A 39 -3.91 -8.90 15.77
CA TYR A 39 -4.46 -9.02 14.41
C TYR A 39 -5.03 -10.42 14.11
N ALA A 40 -5.46 -11.17 15.12
CA ALA A 40 -6.00 -12.53 14.95
C ALA A 40 -7.19 -12.58 13.97
N ASP A 41 -8.11 -11.62 14.06
CA ASP A 41 -9.28 -11.56 13.17
C ASP A 41 -8.91 -11.26 11.72
N LEU A 42 -7.75 -10.64 11.47
CA LEU A 42 -7.22 -10.47 10.11
C LEU A 42 -6.76 -11.82 9.55
N PHE A 43 -5.97 -12.59 10.31
CA PHE A 43 -5.51 -13.92 9.89
C PHE A 43 -6.66 -14.91 9.67
N LEU A 44 -7.78 -14.71 10.37
CA LEU A 44 -9.00 -15.49 10.20
C LEU A 44 -9.94 -14.93 9.12
N ALA A 45 -9.51 -13.92 8.36
CA ALA A 45 -10.30 -13.23 7.33
C ALA A 45 -11.67 -12.71 7.82
N LYS A 46 -11.81 -12.43 9.13
CA LYS A 46 -13.05 -11.95 9.75
C LYS A 46 -13.19 -10.44 9.63
N THR A 47 -12.09 -9.71 9.50
CA THR A 47 -12.09 -8.25 9.42
C THR A 47 -10.89 -7.74 8.63
N LYS A 48 -10.94 -6.46 8.26
CA LYS A 48 -9.89 -5.79 7.51
C LYS A 48 -8.89 -5.12 8.44
N TRP A 49 -7.66 -4.94 7.96
CA TRP A 49 -6.58 -4.30 8.71
C TRP A 49 -6.99 -2.94 9.30
N ALA A 50 -7.54 -2.06 8.46
CA ALA A 50 -7.95 -0.71 8.86
C ALA A 50 -9.01 -0.71 9.98
N SER A 51 -9.91 -1.70 10.00
CA SER A 51 -10.92 -1.81 11.05
C SER A 51 -10.30 -2.16 12.41
N ILE A 52 -9.26 -3.00 12.42
CA ILE A 52 -8.52 -3.34 13.64
C ILE A 52 -7.76 -2.12 14.15
N GLU A 53 -7.02 -1.44 13.26
CA GLU A 53 -6.26 -0.24 13.64
C GLU A 53 -7.18 0.85 14.20
N ASN A 54 -8.32 1.13 13.54
CA ASN A 54 -9.29 2.10 14.04
C ASN A 54 -9.82 1.73 15.43
N LYS A 55 -10.15 0.45 15.67
CA LYS A 55 -10.57 -0.01 16.99
C LYS A 55 -9.50 0.21 18.06
N ILE A 56 -8.24 -0.12 17.75
CA ILE A 56 -7.11 0.09 18.66
C ILE A 56 -6.89 1.58 18.93
N CYS A 57 -6.89 2.41 17.89
CA CYS A 57 -6.72 3.86 17.99
C CYS A 57 -7.82 4.52 18.83
N ASN A 58 -9.08 4.12 18.63
CA ASN A 58 -10.23 4.65 19.36
C ASN A 58 -10.24 4.20 20.83
N HIS A 59 -9.79 2.98 21.12
CA HIS A 59 -9.68 2.48 22.50
C HIS A 59 -8.68 3.31 23.33
N PHE A 60 -7.64 3.83 22.69
CA PHE A 60 -6.63 4.67 23.32
C PHE A 60 -6.64 6.08 22.73
N SER A 61 -7.80 6.73 22.59
CA SER A 61 -7.99 8.01 21.87
C SER A 61 -6.92 9.06 22.22
N ASP A 62 -6.61 9.20 23.50
CA ASP A 62 -5.78 10.28 24.04
C ASP A 62 -4.27 9.97 24.01
N ALA A 63 -3.90 8.70 23.79
CA ALA A 63 -2.49 8.32 23.73
C ALA A 63 -1.86 8.77 22.40
N PRO A 64 -0.68 9.42 22.38
CA PRO A 64 -0.03 9.85 21.14
C PRO A 64 0.53 8.67 20.32
N VAL A 65 0.82 7.55 20.99
CA VAL A 65 1.30 6.29 20.41
C VAL A 65 0.64 5.11 21.09
N VAL A 66 0.45 4.03 20.34
CA VAL A 66 -0.16 2.79 20.82
C VAL A 66 0.66 1.59 20.36
N GLY A 67 1.04 0.74 21.30
CA GLY A 67 1.69 -0.51 21.01
C GLY A 67 0.70 -1.55 20.50
N SER A 68 1.11 -2.33 19.53
CA SER A 68 0.39 -3.49 19.01
C SER A 68 1.37 -4.63 18.74
N TYR A 69 0.84 -5.82 18.47
CA TYR A 69 1.63 -6.97 18.07
C TYR A 69 1.06 -7.53 16.77
N PHE A 70 1.83 -7.51 15.70
CA PHE A 70 1.50 -8.22 14.47
C PHE A 70 2.11 -9.62 14.53
N GLY A 71 1.27 -10.63 14.76
CA GLY A 71 1.75 -11.95 15.14
C GLY A 71 2.54 -11.91 16.45
N THR A 72 3.82 -12.25 16.41
CA THR A 72 4.74 -12.17 17.56
C THR A 72 5.57 -10.90 17.61
N GLU A 73 5.55 -10.07 16.57
CA GLU A 73 6.43 -8.91 16.49
C GLU A 73 5.72 -7.65 17.03
N PRO A 74 6.40 -6.84 17.86
CA PRO A 74 5.85 -5.57 18.32
C PRO A 74 5.81 -4.55 17.18
N ALA A 75 4.67 -3.87 17.01
CA ALA A 75 4.46 -2.79 16.06
C ALA A 75 3.91 -1.53 16.76
N LEU A 76 4.36 -0.35 16.35
CA LEU A 76 3.94 0.92 16.96
C LEU A 76 2.99 1.66 16.03
N ILE A 77 1.82 2.00 16.55
CA ILE A 77 0.86 2.87 15.88
C ILE A 77 1.11 4.28 16.37
N VAL A 78 1.58 5.16 15.47
CA VAL A 78 1.85 6.57 15.77
C VAL A 78 0.63 7.40 15.35
N LYS A 79 0.08 8.18 16.28
CA LYS A 79 -1.13 9.01 16.05
C LYS A 79 -0.84 10.50 16.14
N ASP A 80 0.15 10.89 16.94
CA ASP A 80 0.55 12.28 17.09
C ASP A 80 1.17 12.84 15.79
N PRO A 81 0.68 13.98 15.26
CA PRO A 81 1.18 14.57 14.02
C PRO A 81 2.66 14.94 14.04
N GLU A 82 3.19 15.41 15.18
CA GLU A 82 4.60 15.76 15.31
C GLU A 82 5.48 14.51 15.27
N LEU A 83 5.05 13.41 15.90
CA LEU A 83 5.73 12.12 15.80
C LEU A 83 5.62 11.52 14.38
N ILE A 84 4.47 11.65 13.71
CA ILE A 84 4.33 11.23 12.31
C ILE A 84 5.32 12.00 11.44
N LYS A 85 5.44 13.32 11.64
CA LYS A 85 6.42 14.15 10.93
C LYS A 85 7.85 13.70 11.21
N VAL A 86 8.19 13.35 12.45
CA VAL A 86 9.52 12.80 12.76
C VAL A 86 9.79 11.53 11.95
N VAL A 87 8.87 10.56 12.00
CA VAL A 87 9.04 9.26 11.32
C VAL A 87 9.05 9.37 9.79
N THR A 88 8.19 10.22 9.22
CA THR A 88 7.97 10.29 7.77
C THR A 88 8.85 11.33 7.07
N THR A 89 9.44 12.28 7.81
CA THR A 89 10.24 13.36 7.22
C THR A 89 11.59 13.56 7.90
N LYS A 90 11.62 13.93 9.21
CA LYS A 90 12.87 14.36 9.87
C LYS A 90 13.89 13.22 9.93
N ASP A 91 13.44 12.06 10.39
CA ASP A 91 14.28 10.87 10.64
C ASP A 91 13.95 9.74 9.66
N PHE A 92 13.35 10.05 8.52
CA PHE A 92 12.85 9.06 7.55
C PHE A 92 13.89 7.99 7.17
N TYR A 93 15.18 8.36 7.11
CA TYR A 93 16.24 7.40 6.78
C TYR A 93 16.25 6.17 7.72
N HIS A 94 15.97 6.38 9.01
CA HIS A 94 15.86 5.31 10.00
C HIS A 94 14.58 4.48 9.88
N PHE A 95 13.56 5.01 9.19
CA PHE A 95 12.24 4.39 9.00
C PHE A 95 11.93 4.09 7.53
N SER A 96 12.96 4.08 6.68
CA SER A 96 12.79 3.94 5.23
C SER A 96 12.41 2.52 4.80
N GLY A 97 12.65 1.53 5.66
CA GLY A 97 12.28 0.13 5.43
C GLY A 97 10.83 -0.18 5.79
N ARG A 98 10.23 -1.08 5.01
CA ARG A 98 8.93 -1.71 5.27
C ARG A 98 9.14 -3.18 5.63
N GLU A 99 8.10 -3.86 6.11
CA GLU A 99 8.19 -5.29 6.45
C GLU A 99 8.69 -6.15 5.28
N ILE A 100 8.22 -5.86 4.07
CA ILE A 100 8.60 -6.58 2.85
C ILE A 100 10.04 -6.28 2.40
N SER A 101 10.63 -5.18 2.88
CA SER A 101 11.97 -4.73 2.48
C SER A 101 13.07 -5.74 2.82
N ASP A 102 12.87 -6.54 3.86
CA ASP A 102 13.81 -7.57 4.31
C ASP A 102 13.90 -8.78 3.35
N TYR A 103 12.97 -8.87 2.39
CA TYR A 103 12.88 -9.97 1.43
C TYR A 103 13.21 -9.53 0.00
N VAL A 104 13.51 -8.25 -0.21
CA VAL A 104 13.73 -7.65 -1.54
C VAL A 104 14.85 -8.34 -2.33
N ASP A 105 15.91 -8.78 -1.66
CA ASP A 105 17.04 -9.45 -2.33
C ASP A 105 16.75 -10.92 -2.69
N ARG A 106 15.59 -11.47 -2.32
CA ARG A 106 15.20 -12.87 -2.60
C ARG A 106 14.34 -13.02 -3.85
N GLU A 107 13.70 -11.95 -4.29
CA GLU A 107 12.74 -11.97 -5.40
C GLU A 107 12.86 -10.67 -6.20
N TRP A 108 13.14 -10.79 -7.49
CA TRP A 108 13.40 -9.64 -8.35
C TRP A 108 12.17 -8.75 -8.51
N ALA A 109 10.96 -9.32 -8.45
CA ALA A 109 9.71 -8.55 -8.51
C ALA A 109 9.56 -7.57 -7.32
N LEU A 110 10.27 -7.81 -6.21
CA LEU A 110 10.29 -6.93 -5.04
C LEU A 110 11.31 -5.78 -5.19
N LEU A 111 12.16 -5.77 -6.21
CA LEU A 111 13.13 -4.69 -6.47
C LEU A 111 12.47 -3.46 -7.10
N ASN A 112 11.60 -2.80 -6.34
CA ASN A 112 10.89 -1.59 -6.77
C ASN A 112 10.98 -0.48 -5.70
N LEU A 113 10.56 0.73 -6.08
CA LEU A 113 10.61 1.92 -5.22
C LEU A 113 9.81 1.77 -3.91
N PHE A 114 8.77 0.95 -3.89
CA PHE A 114 7.90 0.80 -2.72
C PHE A 114 8.47 -0.15 -1.68
N ASN A 115 9.21 -1.16 -2.13
CA ASN A 115 9.72 -2.23 -1.28
C ASN A 115 11.18 -2.05 -0.89
N THR A 116 11.99 -1.37 -1.71
CA THR A 116 13.40 -1.07 -1.40
C THR A 116 13.56 -0.01 -0.30
N HIS A 117 14.71 0.03 0.36
CA HIS A 117 15.04 1.03 1.39
C HIS A 117 16.51 1.45 1.33
N GLY A 118 16.91 2.43 2.17
CA GLY A 118 18.29 2.93 2.23
C GLY A 118 18.80 3.48 0.89
N ASP A 119 20.07 3.20 0.58
CA ASP A 119 20.73 3.73 -0.62
C ASP A 119 20.11 3.22 -1.93
N LYS A 120 19.67 1.95 -1.98
CA LYS A 120 18.96 1.38 -3.14
C LYS A 120 17.69 2.19 -3.45
N TRP A 121 16.90 2.47 -2.43
CA TRP A 121 15.71 3.31 -2.56
C TRP A 121 16.04 4.72 -3.00
N LYS A 122 17.10 5.32 -2.43
CA LYS A 122 17.54 6.68 -2.76
C LYS A 122 17.88 6.81 -4.25
N VAL A 123 18.65 5.87 -4.79
CA VAL A 123 19.01 5.84 -6.22
C VAL A 123 17.77 5.68 -7.10
N LEU A 124 16.88 4.73 -6.79
CA LEU A 124 15.63 4.53 -7.53
C LEU A 124 14.75 5.80 -7.50
N ARG A 125 14.62 6.43 -6.33
CA ARG A 125 13.83 7.66 -6.16
C ARG A 125 14.40 8.80 -6.98
N GLN A 126 15.72 8.99 -6.96
CA GLN A 126 16.40 10.02 -7.74
C GLN A 126 16.19 9.85 -9.24
N ASN A 127 16.21 8.61 -9.74
CA ASN A 127 16.00 8.32 -11.17
C ASN A 127 14.54 8.49 -11.60
N LEU A 128 13.57 8.18 -10.73
CA LEU A 128 12.15 8.26 -11.06
C LEU A 128 11.56 9.66 -10.88
N THR A 129 12.10 10.47 -9.96
CA THR A 129 11.55 11.81 -9.65
C THR A 129 11.44 12.73 -10.89
N PRO A 130 12.42 12.81 -11.80
CA PRO A 130 12.35 13.66 -12.99
C PRO A 130 11.18 13.33 -13.94
N LEU A 131 10.73 12.07 -13.96
CA LEU A 131 9.61 11.61 -14.79
C LEU A 131 8.29 12.28 -14.41
N PHE A 132 8.18 12.72 -13.15
CA PHE A 132 7.00 13.38 -12.58
C PHE A 132 7.19 14.90 -12.38
N SER A 133 8.15 15.51 -13.07
CA SER A 133 8.30 16.97 -13.07
C SER A 133 7.06 17.67 -13.64
N SER A 134 6.79 18.91 -13.22
CA SER A 134 5.61 19.66 -13.67
C SER A 134 5.51 19.79 -15.19
N ALA A 135 6.64 19.89 -15.90
CA ALA A 135 6.66 19.91 -17.36
C ALA A 135 6.24 18.57 -17.97
N LYS A 136 6.72 17.44 -17.43
CA LYS A 136 6.31 16.10 -17.87
C LYS A 136 4.84 15.83 -17.55
N MET A 137 4.37 16.25 -16.38
CA MET A 137 2.95 16.14 -15.99
C MET A 137 2.03 16.94 -16.93
N LYS A 138 2.44 18.15 -17.35
CA LYS A 138 1.69 18.92 -18.35
C LYS A 138 1.59 18.20 -19.69
N ASN A 139 2.65 17.52 -20.13
CA ASN A 139 2.61 16.76 -21.37
C ASN A 139 1.73 15.51 -21.24
N MET A 140 1.77 14.82 -20.09
CA MET A 140 0.91 13.67 -19.81
C MET A 140 -0.59 14.03 -19.80
N PHE A 141 -0.92 15.26 -19.39
CA PHE A 141 -2.31 15.73 -19.36
C PHE A 141 -3.01 15.59 -20.73
N LEU A 142 -2.31 15.89 -21.83
CA LEU A 142 -2.88 15.78 -23.18
C LEU A 142 -3.31 14.33 -23.50
N PHE A 143 -2.47 13.35 -23.12
CA PHE A 143 -2.81 11.93 -23.31
C PHE A 143 -3.98 11.49 -22.42
N ILE A 144 -4.05 12.00 -21.19
CA ILE A 144 -5.16 11.71 -20.26
C ILE A 144 -6.46 12.31 -20.79
N GLU A 145 -6.41 13.51 -21.38
CA GLU A 145 -7.56 14.16 -22.01
C GLU A 145 -8.12 13.31 -23.16
N ASP A 146 -7.25 12.79 -24.03
CA ASP A 146 -7.67 11.90 -25.12
C ASP A 146 -8.23 10.57 -24.63
N CYS A 147 -7.64 10.01 -23.56
CA CYS A 147 -8.23 8.85 -22.87
C CYS A 147 -9.62 9.19 -22.30
N SER A 148 -9.82 10.40 -21.80
CA SER A 148 -11.10 10.84 -21.21
C SER A 148 -12.20 10.94 -22.27
N LYS A 149 -11.88 11.46 -23.46
CA LYS A 149 -12.81 11.46 -24.61
C LYS A 149 -13.24 10.03 -25.00
N THR A 150 -12.29 9.09 -25.00
CA THR A 150 -12.59 7.68 -25.26
C THR A 150 -13.46 7.06 -24.16
N PHE A 151 -13.23 7.48 -22.92
CA PHE A 151 -14.01 7.03 -21.77
C PHE A 151 -15.46 7.52 -21.81
N GLU A 152 -15.70 8.77 -22.22
CA GLU A 152 -17.04 9.32 -22.43
C GLU A 152 -17.83 8.50 -23.45
N LEU A 153 -17.23 8.20 -24.61
CA LEU A 153 -17.85 7.37 -25.65
C LEU A 153 -18.18 5.95 -25.15
N LEU A 154 -17.29 5.37 -24.34
CA LEU A 154 -17.53 4.06 -23.72
C LEU A 154 -18.73 4.11 -22.77
N LEU A 155 -18.81 5.15 -21.93
CA LEU A 155 -19.93 5.33 -21.00
C LEU A 155 -21.25 5.52 -21.74
N GLU A 156 -21.30 6.38 -22.76
CA GLU A 156 -22.50 6.59 -23.57
C GLU A 156 -23.00 5.28 -24.20
N LYS A 157 -22.08 4.51 -24.79
CA LYS A 157 -22.37 3.22 -25.40
C LYS A 157 -22.91 2.22 -24.38
N ASP A 158 -22.21 2.00 -23.27
CA ASP A 158 -22.57 0.93 -22.33
C ASP A 158 -23.81 1.29 -21.49
N ILE A 159 -24.01 2.58 -21.16
CA ILE A 159 -25.23 3.06 -20.50
C ILE A 159 -26.46 2.86 -21.38
N SER A 160 -26.31 2.99 -22.71
CA SER A 160 -27.40 2.71 -23.65
C SER A 160 -27.85 1.24 -23.63
N VAL A 161 -26.95 0.32 -23.26
CA VAL A 161 -27.22 -1.13 -23.16
C VAL A 161 -27.78 -1.49 -21.79
N SER A 162 -27.19 -0.97 -20.71
CA SER A 162 -27.64 -1.21 -19.33
C SER A 162 -27.41 0.02 -18.46
N ARG A 163 -28.42 0.39 -17.67
CA ARG A 163 -28.30 1.46 -16.67
C ARG A 163 -27.49 1.04 -15.44
N GLN A 164 -27.31 -0.26 -15.23
CA GLN A 164 -26.48 -0.76 -14.15
C GLN A 164 -25.13 -1.17 -14.72
N GLN A 165 -24.07 -0.53 -14.21
CA GLN A 165 -22.71 -0.73 -14.68
C GLN A 165 -21.75 -0.95 -13.52
N GLU A 166 -20.71 -1.74 -13.78
CA GLU A 166 -19.65 -2.03 -12.81
C GLU A 166 -18.56 -0.95 -12.92
N VAL A 167 -18.61 0.03 -12.01
CA VAL A 167 -17.78 1.23 -12.05
C VAL A 167 -16.28 0.92 -11.90
N ARG A 168 -15.92 -0.13 -11.14
CA ARG A 168 -14.51 -0.50 -10.95
C ARG A 168 -13.87 -0.93 -12.27
N SER A 169 -14.57 -1.71 -13.08
CA SER A 169 -14.12 -2.17 -14.40
C SER A 169 -13.86 -1.00 -15.34
N PHE A 170 -14.76 -0.02 -15.36
CA PHE A 170 -14.58 1.20 -16.16
C PHE A 170 -13.34 1.99 -15.78
N PHE A 171 -13.18 2.31 -14.50
CA PHE A 171 -12.01 3.05 -14.06
C PHE A 171 -10.71 2.23 -14.19
N ALA A 172 -10.77 0.90 -14.05
CA ALA A 172 -9.61 0.04 -14.28
C ALA A 172 -9.14 0.13 -15.74
N ARG A 173 -10.06 0.03 -16.72
CA ARG A 173 -9.75 0.14 -18.15
C ARG A 173 -9.25 1.53 -18.53
N PHE A 174 -9.89 2.58 -18.01
CA PHE A 174 -9.44 3.97 -18.19
C PHE A 174 -8.03 4.19 -17.63
N THR A 175 -7.78 3.76 -16.39
CA THR A 175 -6.47 3.90 -15.75
C THR A 175 -5.39 3.14 -16.52
N MET A 176 -5.72 1.97 -17.05
CA MET A 176 -4.82 1.14 -17.84
C MET A 176 -4.41 1.82 -19.15
N ASP A 177 -5.36 2.37 -19.91
CA ASP A 177 -5.06 3.12 -21.14
C ASP A 177 -4.30 4.43 -20.85
N CYS A 178 -4.64 5.14 -19.77
CA CYS A 178 -3.90 6.33 -19.32
C CYS A 178 -2.43 6.00 -19.00
N ILE A 179 -2.18 4.96 -18.20
CA ILE A 179 -0.81 4.54 -17.85
C ILE A 179 -0.09 4.00 -19.09
N GLY A 180 -0.74 3.18 -19.91
CA GLY A 180 -0.20 2.65 -21.15
C GLY A 180 0.29 3.75 -22.08
N THR A 181 -0.54 4.77 -22.28
CA THR A 181 -0.24 5.90 -23.16
C THR A 181 0.83 6.81 -22.56
N CYS A 182 0.70 7.20 -21.29
CA CYS A 182 1.63 8.14 -20.65
C CYS A 182 3.01 7.54 -20.38
N ALA A 183 3.09 6.28 -19.92
CA ALA A 183 4.34 5.67 -19.50
C ALA A 183 5.05 4.93 -20.64
N PHE A 184 4.31 4.32 -21.56
CA PHE A 184 4.87 3.45 -22.61
C PHE A 184 4.62 3.97 -24.03
N GLY A 185 3.80 5.02 -24.21
CA GLY A 185 3.39 5.48 -25.54
C GLY A 185 2.52 4.46 -26.28
N VAL A 186 1.89 3.53 -25.56
CA VAL A 186 1.08 2.45 -26.14
C VAL A 186 -0.38 2.67 -25.82
N ASN A 187 -1.21 2.77 -26.85
CA ASN A 187 -2.65 2.67 -26.69
C ASN A 187 -3.00 1.20 -26.45
N THR A 188 -3.33 0.85 -25.21
CA THR A 188 -3.61 -0.55 -24.85
C THR A 188 -4.95 -1.03 -25.38
N LYS A 189 -5.82 -0.10 -25.81
CA LYS A 189 -7.20 -0.35 -26.26
C LYS A 189 -8.05 -1.03 -25.18
N ALA A 190 -7.68 -0.90 -23.91
CA ALA A 190 -8.40 -1.53 -22.79
C ALA A 190 -9.85 -1.04 -22.71
N MET A 191 -10.12 0.20 -23.13
CA MET A 191 -11.47 0.76 -23.21
C MET A 191 -12.27 0.35 -24.46
N THR A 192 -11.67 -0.18 -25.52
CA THR A 192 -12.41 -0.48 -26.77
C THR A 192 -12.56 -1.97 -27.05
N ASP A 193 -11.58 -2.77 -26.64
CA ASP A 193 -11.60 -4.23 -26.70
C ASP A 193 -11.20 -4.75 -25.33
N ASP A 194 -12.15 -5.25 -24.54
CA ASP A 194 -11.91 -5.67 -23.15
C ASP A 194 -11.94 -7.20 -22.96
N LYS A 195 -12.51 -7.95 -23.92
CA LYS A 195 -12.71 -9.41 -23.79
C LYS A 195 -11.46 -10.21 -24.11
N GLN A 196 -10.62 -9.75 -25.04
CA GLN A 196 -9.39 -10.45 -25.46
C GLN A 196 -8.12 -9.64 -25.16
N ASN A 197 -8.25 -8.56 -24.40
CA ASN A 197 -7.14 -7.66 -24.18
C ASN A 197 -6.16 -8.20 -23.12
N PRO A 198 -4.89 -8.43 -23.50
CA PRO A 198 -3.91 -9.03 -22.59
C PRO A 198 -3.65 -8.16 -21.35
N PHE A 199 -3.71 -6.83 -21.49
CA PHE A 199 -3.53 -5.91 -20.37
C PHE A 199 -4.68 -6.02 -19.37
N VAL A 200 -5.92 -6.10 -19.86
CA VAL A 200 -7.12 -6.25 -19.02
C VAL A 200 -7.11 -7.58 -18.29
N HIS A 201 -6.74 -8.67 -18.96
CA HIS A 201 -6.63 -10.00 -18.37
C HIS A 201 -5.58 -10.04 -17.25
N VAL A 202 -4.35 -9.60 -17.52
CA VAL A 202 -3.28 -9.55 -16.51
C VAL A 202 -3.65 -8.60 -15.36
N GLY A 203 -4.26 -7.45 -15.66
CA GLY A 203 -4.71 -6.49 -14.65
C GLY A 203 -5.77 -7.07 -13.71
N ARG A 204 -6.66 -7.94 -14.19
CA ARG A 204 -7.66 -8.64 -13.37
C ARG A 204 -7.01 -9.66 -12.43
N GLU A 205 -6.06 -10.45 -12.91
CA GLU A 205 -5.32 -11.42 -12.08
C GLU A 205 -4.55 -10.73 -10.95
N ILE A 206 -3.91 -9.59 -11.22
CA ILE A 206 -3.18 -8.81 -10.21
C ILE A 206 -4.13 -8.08 -9.25
N SER A 207 -5.29 -7.63 -9.73
CA SER A 207 -6.28 -6.87 -8.94
C SER A 207 -7.18 -7.72 -8.05
N ILE A 208 -7.02 -9.05 -8.04
CA ILE A 208 -7.67 -9.89 -7.04
C ILE A 208 -7.21 -9.37 -5.68
N PRO A 209 -8.13 -8.95 -4.78
CA PRO A 209 -7.73 -8.47 -3.47
C PRO A 209 -7.02 -9.62 -2.76
N ASN A 210 -5.70 -9.51 -2.70
CA ASN A 210 -4.90 -10.34 -1.82
C ASN A 210 -5.51 -10.18 -0.44
N ILE A 211 -5.87 -11.31 0.17
CA ILE A 211 -6.45 -11.43 1.53
C ILE A 211 -5.58 -10.76 2.63
N PHE A 212 -4.44 -10.17 2.25
CA PHE A 212 -3.44 -9.57 3.12
C PHE A 212 -3.12 -8.08 2.80
N LEU A 213 -3.91 -7.38 1.98
CA LEU A 213 -3.85 -5.92 1.83
C LEU A 213 -5.15 -5.23 2.25
#